data_AF-A0AAW8KP26-F1
#
_entry.id   AF-A0AAW8KP26-F1
#
_cell.length_a   1.000
_cell.length_b   1.000
_cell.length_c   1.000
_cell.angle_alpha   90.00
_cell.angle_beta   90.00
_cell.angle_gamma   90.00
#
_symmetry.space_group_name_H-M   'P 1'
#
loop_
_entity.id
_entity.type
_entity.pdbx_description
1 polymer ?
#
loop_
_entity_poly.entity_id
_entity_poly.type
_entity_poly.pdbx_seq_one_letter_code
_entity_poly.pdbx_strand_id
1 'polypeptide(L)' 'MIVPYYDSNDFCIYNGDSLSLIEQLKDNSIDLVFADPPYFLSSGRKMNIAGREVYFEKGYWD' A
#
# COMPACT_ATOMS: atom_id res chain seq x y z
N MET A 1 -10.73 -16.65 -11.67
CA MET A 1 -10.68 -17.19 -10.29
C MET A 1 -9.36 -16.74 -9.73
N ILE A 2 -9.38 -15.88 -8.72
CA ILE A 2 -8.17 -15.44 -8.03
C ILE A 2 -7.49 -16.66 -7.41
N VAL A 3 -6.18 -16.81 -7.64
CA VAL A 3 -5.36 -17.85 -7.02
C VAL A 3 -4.42 -17.16 -6.04
N PRO A 4 -4.42 -17.54 -4.76
CA PRO A 4 -3.48 -16.99 -3.80
C PRO A 4 -2.05 -17.35 -4.17
N TYR A 5 -1.15 -16.39 -4.01
CA TYR A 5 0.29 -16.64 -4.10
C TYR A 5 0.77 -17.49 -2.92
N TYR A 6 0.19 -17.26 -1.75
CA TYR A 6 0.42 -18.05 -0.55
C TYR A 6 -0.90 -18.26 0.17
N ASP A 7 -1.12 -19.48 0.63
CA ASP A 7 -2.35 -19.88 1.31
C ASP A 7 -2.02 -20.60 2.63
N SER A 8 -2.77 -20.26 3.66
CA SER A 8 -2.63 -20.77 5.03
C SER A 8 -4.02 -20.87 5.65
N ASN A 9 -4.13 -21.53 6.79
CA ASN A 9 -5.42 -21.73 7.45
C ASN A 9 -6.08 -20.40 7.87
N ASP A 10 -5.27 -19.40 8.25
CA ASP A 10 -5.76 -18.16 8.86
C ASP A 10 -5.70 -16.94 7.92
N PHE A 11 -4.92 -17.01 6.83
CA PHE A 11 -4.77 -15.92 5.87
C PHE A 11 -4.28 -16.40 4.50
N CYS A 12 -4.52 -15.59 3.48
CA CYS A 12 -3.98 -15.77 2.15
C CYS A 12 -3.30 -14.47 1.66
N ILE A 13 -2.30 -14.62 0.80
CA ILE A 13 -1.57 -13.49 0.18
C ILE A 13 -1.83 -13.55 -1.32
N TYR A 14 -2.21 -12.43 -1.90
CA TYR A 14 -2.36 -12.25 -3.33
C TYR A 14 -1.27 -11.34 -3.87
N ASN A 15 -0.73 -11.68 -5.04
CA ASN A 15 0.21 -10.84 -5.76
C ASN A 15 -0.48 -10.25 -7.00
N GLY A 16 -0.72 -8.94 -7.01
CA GLY A 16 -1.37 -8.25 -8.10
C GLY A 16 -1.80 -6.84 -7.74
N ASP A 17 -2.45 -6.18 -8.71
CA ASP A 17 -3.08 -4.88 -8.49
C ASP A 17 -4.26 -5.00 -7.51
N SER A 18 -4.25 -4.20 -6.45
CA SER A 18 -5.22 -4.34 -5.35
C SER A 18 -6.64 -3.99 -5.79
N LEU A 19 -6.83 -3.03 -6.69
CA LEU A 19 -8.15 -2.66 -7.19
C LEU A 19 -8.78 -3.83 -7.97
N SER A 20 -8.02 -4.42 -8.89
CA SER A 20 -8.43 -5.57 -9.69
C SER A 20 -8.73 -6.82 -8.85
N LEU A 21 -8.03 -6.97 -7.72
CA LEU A 21 -8.24 -8.08 -6.79
C LEU A 21 -9.49 -7.87 -5.91
N ILE A 22 -9.68 -6.67 -5.39
CA ILE A 22 -10.82 -6.32 -4.52
C ILE A 22 -12.14 -6.44 -5.30
N GLU A 23 -12.17 -6.10 -6.59
CA GLU A 23 -13.35 -6.25 -7.46
C GLU A 23 -13.88 -7.68 -7.56
N GLN A 24 -13.06 -8.68 -7.24
CA GLN A 24 -13.44 -10.09 -7.28
C GLN A 24 -13.92 -10.63 -5.92
N LEU A 25 -13.80 -9.83 -4.85
CA LEU A 25 -14.32 -10.17 -3.53
C LEU A 25 -15.84 -10.02 -3.51
N LYS A 26 -16.49 -10.78 -2.63
CA LYS A 26 -17.94 -10.68 -2.45
C LYS A 26 -18.29 -9.34 -1.79
N ASP A 27 -19.33 -8.67 -2.27
CA ASP A 27 -19.87 -7.49 -1.62
C ASP A 27 -20.20 -7.73 -0.14
N ASN A 28 -19.91 -6.73 0.70
CA ASN A 28 -20.16 -6.77 2.15
C ASN A 28 -19.53 -7.99 2.86
N SER A 29 -18.36 -8.45 2.42
CA SER A 29 -17.63 -9.58 3.03
C SER A 29 -16.47 -9.17 3.93
N ILE A 30 -16.13 -7.88 3.98
CA ILE A 30 -14.97 -7.36 4.72
C ILE A 30 -15.45 -6.42 5.83
N ASP A 31 -15.07 -6.72 7.08
CA ASP A 31 -15.43 -5.90 8.25
C ASP A 31 -14.45 -4.74 8.50
N LEU A 32 -13.18 -4.91 8.10
CA LEU A 32 -12.11 -3.93 8.31
C LEU A 32 -11.18 -3.89 7.12
N VAL A 33 -10.86 -2.68 6.65
CA VAL A 33 -9.79 -2.43 5.68
C VAL A 33 -8.66 -1.69 6.38
N PHE A 34 -7.46 -2.23 6.31
CA PHE A 34 -6.24 -1.57 6.75
C PHE A 34 -5.31 -1.38 5.54
N ALA A 35 -4.92 -0.14 5.28
CA ALA A 35 -4.03 0.20 4.19
C ALA A 35 -3.10 1.34 4.60
N ASP A 36 -1.81 1.15 4.31
CA ASP A 36 -0.78 2.19 4.34
C ASP A 36 -0.32 2.39 2.89
N PRO A 37 -1.01 3.25 2.11
CA PRO A 37 -0.76 3.38 0.68
C PRO A 37 0.57 4.09 0.41
N PRO A 38 1.19 3.90 -0.78
CA PRO A 38 2.35 4.69 -1.17
C PRO A 38 1.95 6.17 -1.26
N TYR A 39 2.52 7.00 -0.39
CA TYR A 39 2.19 8.42 -0.33
C TYR A 39 2.94 9.27 -1.38
N PHE A 40 3.97 8.71 -2.04
CA PHE A 40 4.81 9.38 -3.03
C PHE A 40 5.32 10.77 -2.56
N LEU A 41 5.57 10.93 -1.26
CA LEU A 41 5.99 12.20 -0.66
C LEU A 41 7.47 12.50 -0.92
N SER A 42 8.23 11.49 -1.31
CA SER A 42 9.64 11.60 -1.61
C SER A 42 9.85 12.19 -3.00
N SER A 43 10.23 13.47 -3.03
CA SER A 43 10.46 14.22 -4.27
C SER A 43 11.95 14.43 -4.57
N GLY A 44 12.86 13.96 -3.70
CA GLY A 44 14.29 14.26 -3.76
C GLY A 44 14.59 15.75 -3.51
N ARG A 45 13.60 16.51 -3.07
CA ARG A 45 13.71 17.95 -2.85
C ARG A 45 14.06 18.22 -1.39
N LYS A 46 14.79 19.31 -1.22
CA LYS A 46 15.05 19.94 0.07
C LYS A 46 14.19 21.18 0.16
N MET A 47 13.46 21.35 1.26
CA MET A 47 12.66 22.54 1.51
C MET A 47 12.96 23.13 2.88
N ASN A 48 12.95 24.46 2.98
CA ASN A 48 12.92 25.13 4.27
C ASN A 48 11.45 25.30 4.68
N ILE A 49 11.04 24.60 5.74
CA ILE A 49 9.69 24.66 6.30
C ILE A 49 9.81 25.19 7.73
N ALA A 50 9.25 26.37 7.98
CA ALA A 50 9.27 27.05 9.28
C ALA A 50 10.69 27.21 9.89
N GLY A 51 11.68 27.54 9.05
CA GLY A 51 13.07 27.70 9.49
C GLY A 51 13.84 26.40 9.65
N ARG A 52 13.24 25.23 9.37
CA ARG A 52 13.89 23.92 9.40
C ARG A 52 14.10 23.39 7.99
N GLU A 53 15.29 22.86 7.71
CA GLU A 53 15.53 22.12 6.48
C GLU A 53 14.93 20.72 6.58
N VAL A 54 14.01 20.41 5.68
CA VAL A 54 13.35 19.10 5.56
C VAL A 54 13.77 18.46 4.25
N TYR A 55 14.17 17.19 4.34
CA TYR A 55 14.62 16.38 3.21
C TYR A 55 13.53 15.37 2.87
N PHE A 56 13.02 15.45 1.65
CA PHE A 56 12.02 14.52 1.13
C PHE A 56 12.72 13.42 0.33
N GLU A 57 13.57 12.65 1.02
CA GLU A 57 14.31 11.54 0.42
C GLU A 57 13.43 10.30 0.23
N LYS A 58 13.68 9.54 -0.84
CA LYS A 58 13.05 8.24 -1.05
C LYS A 58 13.64 7.22 -0.07
N GLY A 59 12.78 6.49 0.62
CA GLY A 59 13.20 5.24 1.25
C GLY A 59 13.58 4.21 0.19
N TYR A 60 14.40 3.22 0.53
CA TYR A 60 14.80 2.17 -0.44
C TYR A 60 13.60 1.35 -0.97
N TRP A 61 12.50 1.37 -0.24
CA TRP A 61 11.23 0.70 -0.55
C TRP A 61 10.21 1.59 -1.27
N ASP A 62 10.50 2.89 -1.44
CA ASP A 62 9.67 3.80 -2.23
C ASP A 62 10.03 3.66 -3.71
#